data_AF-A0A972QVF7-F1
#
_entry.id   AF-A0A972QVF7-F1
#
_cell.length_a   1.000
_cell.length_b   1.000
_cell.length_c   1.000
_cell.angle_alpha   90.00
_cell.angle_beta   90.00
_cell.angle_gamma   90.00
#
_symmetry.space_group_name_H-M   'P 1'
#
loop_
_entity.id
_entity.type
_entity.pdbx_description
1 polymer ?
#
loop_
_entity_poly.entity_id
_entity_poly.type
_entity_poly.pdbx_seq_one_letter_code
_entity_poly.pdbx_strand_id
1 'polypeptide(L)'
;MAENDKEQPEKIRGKRPGDVIVRRRRTERQRLRAVPSIPAFFRFIGDLAMHTPIVPIVIAFIILWFVFASVLFAVENGAAGEHSIDSWGDALFWCISSAQTMGASDPLLYTTAGKVIGATWAVLSTIMFFGAIIAGMTAYFVMPRKRPSKQIVATVQYNLERLDDLSITEIETLKQSINTVLINHIEKLKAQEAFSQKAWSELGKIKEKPKD
;
A
#
# COMPACT_ATOMS: atom_id res chain seq x y z
N MET A 1 18.07 9.93 -51.85
CA MET A 1 18.09 8.52 -52.32
C MET A 1 18.01 7.62 -51.10
N ALA A 2 17.35 6.46 -51.24
CA ALA A 2 16.89 5.50 -50.21
C ALA A 2 15.58 5.93 -49.52
N GLU A 3 14.40 5.79 -50.13
CA GLU A 3 13.73 4.57 -50.65
C GLU A 3 13.38 3.55 -49.55
N ASN A 4 12.27 3.84 -48.86
CA ASN A 4 11.18 2.93 -48.47
C ASN A 4 11.42 1.42 -48.60
N ASP A 5 11.97 0.80 -47.55
CA ASP A 5 12.01 -0.66 -47.42
C ASP A 5 10.89 -1.15 -46.49
N LYS A 6 9.70 -1.36 -47.06
CA LYS A 6 8.59 -2.05 -46.38
C LYS A 6 8.91 -3.53 -46.37
N GLU A 7 9.39 -4.03 -45.23
CA GLU A 7 9.61 -5.46 -44.97
C GLU A 7 8.35 -6.27 -45.32
N GLN A 8 8.41 -7.01 -46.43
CA GLN A 8 7.34 -7.89 -46.87
C GLN A 8 7.37 -9.18 -46.04
N PRO A 9 6.22 -9.66 -45.54
CA PRO A 9 6.19 -10.87 -44.74
C PRO A 9 6.49 -12.11 -45.60
N GLU A 10 7.42 -12.93 -45.12
CA GLU A 10 7.86 -14.18 -45.74
C GLU A 10 6.67 -15.14 -45.94
N LYS A 11 6.32 -15.40 -47.21
CA LYS A 11 5.21 -16.27 -47.58
C LYS A 11 5.68 -17.72 -47.61
N ILE A 12 5.23 -18.51 -46.64
CA ILE A 12 5.52 -19.94 -46.59
C ILE A 12 4.38 -20.69 -47.31
N ARG A 13 4.73 -21.69 -48.13
CA ARG A 13 3.77 -22.46 -48.93
C ARG A 13 2.90 -23.34 -48.01
N GLY A 14 1.59 -23.09 -47.97
CA GLY A 14 0.63 -23.88 -47.21
C GLY A 14 0.49 -25.31 -47.73
N LYS A 15 0.03 -26.25 -46.87
CA LYS A 15 -0.14 -27.68 -47.20
C LYS A 15 -1.32 -27.98 -48.14
N ARG A 16 -2.16 -27.00 -48.49
CA ARG A 16 -3.27 -27.15 -49.45
C ARG A 16 -3.09 -26.17 -50.63
N PRO A 17 -3.48 -26.55 -51.86
CA PRO A 17 -3.36 -25.67 -53.02
C PRO A 17 -4.18 -24.38 -52.81
N GLY A 18 -3.51 -23.22 -52.85
CA GLY A 18 -4.13 -21.89 -52.74
C GLY A 18 -4.03 -21.20 -51.37
N ASP A 19 -3.52 -21.87 -50.34
CA ASP A 19 -3.49 -21.32 -48.98
C ASP A 19 -2.15 -20.59 -48.70
N VAL A 20 -2.21 -19.27 -48.50
CA VAL A 20 -1.04 -18.42 -48.20
C VAL A 20 -1.03 -18.10 -46.72
N ILE A 21 -0.17 -18.78 -45.96
CA ILE A 21 -0.07 -18.58 -44.51
C ILE A 21 0.97 -17.50 -44.23
N VAL A 22 0.51 -16.32 -43.82
CA VAL A 22 1.37 -15.19 -43.44
C VAL A 22 1.79 -15.37 -41.99
N ARG A 23 3.02 -15.83 -41.74
CA ARG A 23 3.55 -15.98 -40.38
C ARG A 23 4.02 -14.62 -39.88
N ARG A 24 3.13 -13.84 -39.24
CA ARG A 24 3.58 -12.68 -38.45
C ARG A 24 4.52 -13.19 -37.36
N ARG A 25 5.80 -12.85 -37.44
CA ARG A 25 6.78 -13.06 -36.37
C ARG A 25 6.17 -12.42 -35.12
N ARG A 26 5.79 -13.25 -34.15
CA ARG A 26 5.23 -12.78 -32.87
C ARG A 26 6.35 -11.97 -32.23
N THR A 27 6.23 -10.65 -32.27
CA THR A 27 7.20 -9.72 -31.73
C THR A 27 7.51 -10.18 -30.31
N GLU A 28 8.79 -10.38 -30.03
CA GLU A 28 9.29 -10.74 -28.70
C GLU A 28 8.53 -9.94 -27.66
N ARG A 29 7.91 -10.63 -26.70
CA ARG A 29 7.38 -9.99 -25.50
C ARG A 29 8.56 -9.35 -24.81
N GLN A 30 8.79 -8.07 -25.10
CA GLN A 30 9.74 -7.24 -24.40
C GLN A 30 9.50 -7.48 -22.93
N ARG A 31 10.52 -8.04 -22.27
CA ARG A 31 10.55 -8.17 -20.83
C ARG A 31 10.37 -6.75 -20.30
N LEU A 32 9.14 -6.44 -19.90
CA LEU A 32 8.83 -5.24 -19.15
C LEU A 32 9.72 -5.33 -17.92
N ARG A 33 10.83 -4.60 -17.96
CA ARG A 33 11.60 -4.26 -16.76
C ARG A 33 10.56 -3.79 -15.77
N ALA A 34 10.36 -4.57 -14.73
CA ALA A 34 9.60 -4.18 -13.57
C ALA A 34 10.39 -3.06 -12.88
N VAL A 35 10.34 -1.87 -13.48
CA VAL A 35 10.73 -0.65 -12.80
C VAL A 35 9.62 -0.44 -11.77
N PRO A 36 9.91 -0.49 -10.47
CA PRO A 36 8.92 -0.20 -9.47
C PRO A 36 8.49 1.25 -9.70
N SER A 37 7.25 1.44 -10.16
CA SER A 37 6.67 2.76 -10.32
C SER A 37 6.62 3.41 -8.94
N ILE A 38 7.40 4.46 -8.73
CA ILE A 38 7.46 5.29 -7.52
C ILE A 38 6.07 5.60 -6.91
N PRO A 39 4.99 5.83 -7.69
CA PRO A 39 3.64 6.06 -7.15
C PRO A 39 3.04 4.86 -6.38
N ALA A 40 3.47 3.63 -6.70
CA ALA A 40 2.98 2.42 -6.02
C ALA A 40 3.59 2.27 -4.62
N PHE A 41 4.82 2.76 -4.42
CA PHE A 41 5.48 2.77 -3.12
C PHE A 41 4.78 3.73 -2.15
N PHE A 42 4.45 4.95 -2.57
CA PHE A 42 3.74 5.91 -1.72
C PHE A 42 2.30 5.47 -1.38
N ARG A 43 1.58 4.86 -2.33
CA ARG A 43 0.27 4.24 -2.05
C ARG A 43 0.38 3.10 -1.05
N PHE A 44 1.44 2.29 -1.14
CA PHE A 44 1.71 1.22 -0.19
C PHE A 44 2.05 1.73 1.21
N ILE A 45 2.87 2.79 1.33
CA ILE A 45 3.12 3.45 2.63
C ILE A 45 1.81 3.94 3.25
N GLY A 46 0.92 4.52 2.42
CA GLY A 46 -0.42 4.95 2.85
C GLY A 46 -1.30 3.79 3.34
N ASP A 47 -1.39 2.70 2.58
CA ASP A 47 -2.16 1.51 2.96
C ASP A 47 -1.59 0.84 4.22
N LEU A 48 -0.25 0.79 4.34
CA LEU A 48 0.43 0.25 5.51
C LEU A 48 0.14 1.13 6.74
N ALA A 49 0.25 2.45 6.62
CA ALA A 49 -0.04 3.39 7.71
C ALA A 49 -1.52 3.37 8.15
N MET A 50 -2.47 3.13 7.24
CA MET A 50 -3.90 3.03 7.56
C MET A 50 -4.30 1.68 8.15
N HIS A 51 -3.70 0.57 7.70
CA HIS A 51 -4.15 -0.77 8.08
C HIS A 51 -3.26 -1.47 9.11
N THR A 52 -2.09 -0.92 9.45
CA THR A 52 -1.24 -1.45 10.52
C THR A 52 -1.04 -0.42 11.63
N PRO A 53 -0.87 -0.83 12.89
CA PRO A 53 -0.64 0.06 14.03
C PRO A 53 0.76 0.72 13.99
N ILE A 54 1.33 0.96 12.81
CA ILE A 54 2.64 1.61 12.66
C ILE A 54 2.57 3.07 13.12
N VAL A 55 1.50 3.79 12.78
CA VAL A 55 1.35 5.20 13.20
C VAL A 55 1.43 5.36 14.73
N PRO A 56 0.64 4.64 15.54
CA PRO A 56 0.75 4.75 16.99
C PRO A 56 2.11 4.24 17.52
N ILE A 57 2.74 3.24 16.90
CA ILE A 57 4.08 2.78 17.28
C ILE A 57 5.15 3.86 17.03
N VAL A 58 5.10 4.55 15.89
CA VAL A 58 6.03 5.64 15.57
C VAL A 58 5.83 6.83 16.49
N ILE A 59 4.57 7.19 16.79
CA ILE A 59 4.26 8.25 17.76
C ILE A 59 4.78 7.87 19.15
N ALA A 60 4.53 6.64 19.60
CA ALA A 60 5.04 6.15 20.88
C ALA A 60 6.58 6.16 20.94
N PHE A 61 7.26 5.82 19.83
CA PHE A 61 8.71 5.89 19.72
C PHE A 61 9.22 7.34 19.84
N ILE A 62 8.58 8.30 19.17
CA ILE A 62 8.93 9.72 19.29
C ILE A 62 8.73 10.20 20.73
N ILE A 63 7.61 9.87 21.37
CA ILE A 63 7.37 10.25 22.77
C ILE A 63 8.44 9.65 23.69
N LEU A 64 8.74 8.36 23.53
CA LEU A 64 9.77 7.68 24.31
C LEU A 64 11.15 8.32 24.11
N TRP A 65 11.48 8.72 22.89
CA TRP A 65 12.72 9.43 22.57
C TRP A 65 12.84 10.75 23.32
N PHE A 66 11.78 11.57 23.36
CA PHE A 66 11.75 12.82 24.11
C PHE A 66 11.89 12.60 25.62
N VAL A 67 11.25 11.56 26.16
CA VAL A 67 11.37 11.19 27.57
C VAL A 67 12.81 10.80 27.91
N PHE A 68 13.44 9.94 27.11
CA PHE A 68 14.82 9.52 27.35
C PHE A 68 15.82 10.67 27.22
N ALA A 69 15.64 11.54 26.22
CA ALA A 69 16.47 12.74 26.09
C ALA A 69 16.33 13.67 27.31
N SER A 70 15.11 13.83 27.83
CA SER A 70 14.86 14.67 29.01
C SER A 70 15.47 14.07 30.28
N VAL A 71 15.40 12.75 30.45
CA VAL A 71 16.02 12.04 31.58
C VAL A 71 17.54 12.11 31.48
N LEU A 72 18.12 11.89 30.30
CA LEU A 72 19.57 12.01 30.09
C LEU A 72 20.06 13.42 30.36
N PHE A 73 19.35 14.44 29.89
CA PHE A 73 19.65 15.83 30.21
C PHE A 73 19.62 16.06 31.72
N ALA A 74 18.57 15.63 32.42
CA ALA A 74 18.48 15.84 33.87
C ALA A 74 19.59 15.16 34.68
N VAL A 75 20.11 14.03 34.20
CA VAL A 75 21.15 13.25 34.88
C VAL A 75 22.56 13.75 34.58
N GLU A 76 22.80 14.26 33.37
CA GLU A 76 24.10 14.77 32.95
C GLU A 76 24.25 16.29 33.17
N ASN A 77 23.15 17.03 33.37
CA ASN A 77 23.18 18.46 33.68
C ASN A 77 23.89 18.70 35.02
N GLY A 78 25.09 19.28 34.94
CA GLY A 78 25.98 19.53 36.10
C GLY A 78 27.14 18.54 36.24
N ALA A 79 27.35 17.63 35.29
CA ALA A 79 28.57 16.81 35.24
C ALA A 79 29.77 17.67 34.79
N ALA A 80 30.90 17.59 35.50
CA ALA A 80 32.11 18.32 35.17
C ALA A 80 32.87 17.63 34.01
N GLY A 81 32.58 18.03 32.77
CA GLY A 81 33.28 17.56 31.57
C GLY A 81 33.39 18.66 30.51
N GLU A 82 34.48 18.67 29.74
CA GLU A 82 34.75 19.68 28.68
C GLU A 82 33.82 19.53 27.47
N HIS A 83 33.15 18.37 27.34
CA HIS A 83 32.17 18.03 26.30
C HIS A 83 30.93 17.35 26.91
N SER A 84 30.40 17.88 28.01
CA SER A 84 29.16 17.40 28.64
C SER A 84 27.91 17.80 27.85
N ILE A 85 26.81 17.13 28.16
CA ILE A 85 25.48 17.51 27.65
C ILE A 85 25.06 18.80 28.37
N ASP A 86 25.35 19.95 27.75
CA ASP A 86 25.04 21.26 28.32
C ASP A 86 23.69 21.81 27.85
N SER A 87 23.18 21.28 26.74
CA SER A 87 21.88 21.65 26.17
C SER A 87 20.96 20.44 26.02
N TRP A 88 19.65 20.69 26.13
CA TRP A 88 18.63 19.69 25.82
C TRP A 88 18.69 19.21 24.36
N GLY A 89 19.14 20.07 23.43
CA GLY A 89 19.37 19.71 22.03
C GLY A 89 20.46 18.66 21.85
N ASP A 90 21.49 18.72 22.68
CA ASP A 90 22.60 17.76 22.65
C ASP A 90 22.16 16.39 23.14
N ALA A 91 21.28 16.34 24.15
CA ALA A 91 20.66 15.09 24.61
C ALA A 91 19.79 14.45 23.53
N LEU A 92 19.01 15.25 22.79
CA LEU A 92 18.21 14.76 21.66
C LEU A 92 19.10 14.21 20.55
N PHE A 93 20.15 14.94 20.18
CA PHE A 93 21.09 14.53 19.16
C PHE A 93 21.79 13.23 19.55
N TRP A 94 22.27 13.14 20.80
CA TRP A 94 22.89 11.94 21.36
C TRP A 94 21.98 10.71 21.26
N CYS A 95 20.70 10.89 21.59
CA CYS A 95 19.71 9.83 21.47
C CYS A 95 19.50 9.38 20.01
N ILE A 96 19.52 10.30 19.04
CA ILE A 96 19.44 9.94 17.60
C ILE A 96 20.70 9.21 17.16
N SER A 97 21.90 9.74 17.47
CA SER A 97 23.17 9.14 17.05
C SER A 97 23.32 7.72 17.59
N SER A 98 22.89 7.49 18.84
CA SER A 98 22.87 6.18 19.46
C SER A 98 21.87 5.22 18.78
N ALA A 99 20.70 5.71 18.36
CA ALA A 99 19.71 4.89 17.65
C ALA A 99 20.17 4.46 16.25
N GLN A 100 20.99 5.26 15.58
CA GLN A 100 21.51 4.99 14.24
C GLN A 100 22.78 4.12 14.24
N THR A 101 23.19 3.59 15.39
CA THR A 101 24.43 2.79 15.56
C THR A 101 25.71 3.54 15.18
N MET A 102 25.63 4.87 14.98
CA MET A 102 26.78 5.71 14.62
C MET A 102 27.83 5.75 15.76
N GLY A 103 27.41 5.39 16.98
CA GLY A 103 28.21 5.54 18.18
C GLY A 103 28.23 7.00 18.56
N ALA A 104 27.68 7.35 19.72
CA ALA A 104 27.72 8.72 20.18
C ALA A 104 29.15 9.06 20.62
N SER A 105 29.89 9.74 19.75
CA SER A 105 31.26 10.15 20.01
C SER A 105 31.31 11.45 20.81
N ASP A 106 30.42 12.39 20.52
CA ASP A 106 30.30 13.68 21.21
C ASP A 106 28.85 14.18 21.19
N PRO A 107 28.30 14.70 22.30
CA PRO A 107 28.91 14.81 23.64
C PRO A 107 28.98 13.47 24.40
N LEU A 108 29.90 13.39 25.37
CA LEU A 108 30.15 12.17 26.14
C LEU A 108 29.28 12.11 27.40
N LEU A 109 28.91 10.89 27.81
CA LEU A 109 28.22 10.63 29.08
C LEU A 109 29.27 10.47 30.19
N TYR A 110 29.25 11.34 31.19
CA TYR A 110 30.23 11.30 32.28
C TYR A 110 29.68 10.58 33.50
N THR A 111 28.39 10.72 33.79
CA THR A 111 27.79 10.10 34.98
C THR A 111 27.56 8.60 34.78
N THR A 112 27.73 7.83 35.86
CA THR A 112 27.44 6.38 35.84
C THR A 112 25.98 6.11 35.51
N ALA A 113 25.06 6.94 36.03
CA ALA A 113 23.64 6.82 35.75
C ALA A 113 23.32 7.12 34.27
N GLY A 114 23.89 8.18 33.70
CA GLY A 114 23.70 8.52 32.28
C GLY A 114 24.25 7.45 31.34
N LYS A 115 25.39 6.83 31.66
CA LYS A 115 25.91 5.68 30.91
C LYS A 115 24.94 4.49 30.87
N VAL A 116 24.33 4.14 32.00
CA VAL A 116 23.35 3.04 32.08
C VAL A 116 22.09 3.36 31.29
N ILE A 117 21.57 4.59 31.44
CA ILE A 117 20.36 5.05 30.74
C ILE A 117 20.62 5.14 29.24
N GLY A 118 21.75 5.71 28.83
CA GLY A 118 22.17 5.83 27.43
C GLY A 118 22.39 4.48 26.77
N ALA A 119 23.02 3.52 27.48
CA ALA A 119 23.18 2.15 27.00
C ALA A 119 21.81 1.44 26.82
N THR A 120 20.91 1.64 27.79
CA THR A 120 19.55 1.08 27.72
C THR A 120 18.79 1.65 26.52
N TRP A 121 18.86 2.97 26.32
CA TRP A 121 18.28 3.64 25.16
C TRP A 121 18.84 3.09 23.86
N ALA A 122 20.17 3.01 23.72
CA ALA A 122 20.83 2.55 22.49
C ALA A 122 20.37 1.15 22.07
N VAL A 123 20.22 0.22 23.02
CA VAL A 123 19.71 -1.14 22.73
C VAL A 123 18.25 -1.11 22.33
N LEU A 124 17.40 -0.44 23.11
CA LEU A 124 15.95 -0.38 22.87
C LEU A 124 15.61 0.30 21.54
N SER A 125 16.26 1.42 21.24
CA SER A 125 16.03 2.17 20.01
C SER A 125 16.43 1.37 18.78
N THR A 126 17.55 0.64 18.85
CA THR A 126 18.03 -0.20 17.76
C THR A 126 17.05 -1.34 17.47
N ILE A 127 16.61 -2.08 18.50
CA ILE A 127 15.65 -3.17 18.33
C ILE A 127 14.33 -2.65 17.77
N MET A 128 13.84 -1.50 18.26
CA MET A 128 12.58 -0.93 17.78
C MET A 128 12.69 -0.44 16.33
N PHE A 129 13.78 0.26 15.99
CA PHE A 129 14.01 0.82 14.66
C PHE A 129 14.19 -0.28 13.61
N PHE A 130 15.16 -1.17 13.81
CA PHE A 130 15.41 -2.26 12.86
C PHE A 130 14.29 -3.31 12.89
N GLY A 131 13.70 -3.57 14.05
CA GLY A 131 12.55 -4.47 14.19
C GLY A 131 11.35 -4.00 13.40
N ALA A 132 11.03 -2.70 13.42
CA ALA A 132 9.96 -2.13 12.62
C ALA A 132 10.22 -2.25 11.11
N ILE A 133 11.46 -2.01 10.67
CA ILE A 133 11.86 -2.17 9.26
C ILE A 133 11.71 -3.62 8.81
N ILE A 134 12.23 -4.57 9.60
CA ILE A 134 12.15 -6.01 9.30
C ILE A 134 10.69 -6.48 9.29
N ALA A 135 9.88 -6.05 10.26
CA ALA A 135 8.45 -6.35 10.28
C ALA A 135 7.73 -5.81 9.05
N GLY A 136 8.07 -4.60 8.61
CA GLY A 136 7.56 -4.01 7.36
C GLY A 136 7.96 -4.82 6.12
N MET A 137 9.23 -5.26 6.03
CA MET A 137 9.69 -6.15 4.97
C MET A 137 8.98 -7.50 4.97
N THR A 138 8.82 -8.13 6.12
CA THR A 138 8.11 -9.41 6.24
C THR A 138 6.65 -9.24 5.87
N ALA A 139 5.99 -8.17 6.30
CA ALA A 139 4.63 -7.85 5.86
C ALA A 139 4.55 -7.67 4.33
N TYR A 140 5.58 -7.08 3.71
CA TYR A 140 5.61 -6.90 2.25
C TYR A 140 5.83 -8.22 1.49
N PHE A 141 6.76 -9.07 1.92
CA PHE A 141 7.14 -10.28 1.18
C PHE A 141 6.33 -11.52 1.56
N VAL A 142 5.94 -11.65 2.83
CA VAL A 142 5.30 -12.86 3.37
C VAL A 142 3.78 -12.74 3.37
N MET A 143 3.20 -11.55 3.47
CA MET A 143 1.75 -11.41 3.38
C MET A 143 1.31 -11.65 1.93
N PRO A 144 0.64 -12.78 1.61
CA PRO A 144 0.18 -13.01 0.25
C PRO A 144 -0.87 -11.95 -0.03
N ARG A 145 -0.51 -10.94 -0.83
CA ARG A 145 -1.41 -9.90 -1.29
C ARG A 145 -2.46 -10.56 -2.18
N LYS A 146 -3.49 -11.11 -1.55
CA LYS A 146 -4.67 -11.70 -2.17
C LYS A 146 -5.36 -10.57 -2.92
N ARG A 147 -4.94 -10.35 -4.18
CA ARG A 147 -5.61 -9.42 -5.09
C ARG A 147 -7.07 -9.90 -5.18
N PRO A 148 -8.05 -9.13 -4.68
CA PRO A 148 -9.44 -9.60 -4.60
C PRO A 148 -10.01 -10.00 -5.97
N SER A 149 -9.50 -9.41 -7.06
CA SER A 149 -9.87 -9.78 -8.42
C SER A 149 -9.48 -11.20 -8.82
N LYS A 150 -8.40 -11.78 -8.28
CA LYS A 150 -8.01 -13.17 -8.58
C LYS A 150 -8.78 -14.19 -7.75
N GLN A 151 -9.28 -13.82 -6.58
CA GLN A 151 -10.12 -14.71 -5.77
C GLN A 151 -11.51 -14.85 -6.38
N ILE A 152 -12.11 -13.75 -6.86
CA ILE A 152 -13.40 -13.80 -7.55
C ILE A 152 -13.28 -14.65 -8.83
N VAL A 153 -12.23 -14.47 -9.64
CA VAL A 153 -12.01 -15.27 -10.85
C VAL A 153 -11.74 -16.74 -10.53
N ALA A 154 -10.94 -17.05 -9.51
CA ALA A 154 -10.67 -18.44 -9.12
C ALA A 154 -11.91 -19.14 -8.51
N THR A 155 -12.69 -18.44 -7.70
CA THR A 155 -13.95 -18.97 -7.14
C THR A 155 -15.01 -19.14 -8.23
N VAL A 156 -15.10 -18.19 -9.18
CA VAL A 156 -16.00 -18.30 -10.34
C VAL A 156 -15.56 -19.44 -11.26
N GLN A 157 -14.26 -19.61 -11.52
CA GLN A 157 -13.72 -20.69 -12.35
C GLN A 157 -13.91 -22.07 -11.70
N TYR A 158 -13.70 -22.19 -10.38
CA TYR A 158 -13.99 -23.42 -9.62
C TYR A 158 -15.49 -23.77 -9.62
N ASN A 159 -16.37 -22.78 -9.49
CA ASN A 159 -17.82 -22.99 -9.57
C ASN A 159 -18.29 -23.28 -11.01
N LEU A 160 -17.58 -22.79 -12.03
CA LEU A 160 -17.84 -23.08 -13.46
C LEU A 160 -17.37 -24.48 -13.87
N GLU A 161 -16.26 -24.96 -13.33
CA GLU A 161 -15.78 -26.34 -13.51
C GLU A 161 -16.76 -27.37 -12.91
N ARG A 162 -17.62 -26.92 -12.00
CA ARG A 162 -18.66 -27.73 -11.34
C ARG A 162 -20.04 -27.59 -11.98
N LEU A 163 -20.21 -26.72 -12.99
CA LEU A 163 -21.50 -26.52 -13.67
C LEU A 163 -21.86 -27.65 -14.64
N ASP A 164 -20.90 -28.47 -15.07
CA ASP A 164 -21.16 -29.66 -15.90
C ASP A 164 -21.75 -30.84 -15.10
N ASP A 165 -21.85 -30.71 -13.77
CA ASP A 165 -22.38 -31.73 -12.85
C ASP A 165 -23.70 -31.29 -12.17
N LEU A 166 -24.29 -30.16 -12.58
CA LEU A 166 -25.52 -29.64 -11.98
C LEU A 166 -26.78 -30.24 -12.60
N SER A 167 -27.67 -30.73 -11.74
CA SER A 167 -29.01 -31.17 -12.11
C SER A 167 -29.86 -29.99 -12.60
N ILE A 168 -30.76 -30.21 -13.56
CA ILE A 168 -31.64 -29.18 -14.17
C ILE A 168 -32.34 -28.29 -13.12
N THR A 169 -32.68 -28.88 -11.96
CA THR A 169 -33.28 -28.23 -10.80
C THR A 169 -32.41 -27.16 -10.13
N GLU A 170 -31.08 -27.34 -10.12
CA GLU A 170 -30.15 -26.38 -9.51
C GLU A 170 -29.93 -25.16 -10.42
N ILE A 171 -29.94 -25.38 -11.74
CA ILE A 171 -29.89 -24.31 -12.75
C ILE A 171 -31.14 -23.42 -12.66
N GLU A 172 -32.31 -24.02 -12.43
CA GLU A 172 -33.56 -23.29 -12.25
C GLU A 172 -33.56 -22.45 -10.96
N THR A 173 -33.01 -23.00 -9.88
CA THR A 173 -32.84 -22.30 -8.60
C THR A 173 -31.87 -21.12 -8.71
N LEU A 174 -30.77 -21.27 -9.48
CA LEU A 174 -29.83 -20.20 -9.75
C LEU A 174 -30.47 -19.08 -10.58
N LYS A 175 -31.23 -19.42 -11.63
CA LYS A 175 -31.98 -18.47 -12.45
C LYS A 175 -32.95 -17.64 -11.60
N GLN A 176 -33.67 -18.28 -10.67
CA GLN A 176 -34.64 -17.60 -9.81
C GLN A 176 -33.97 -16.66 -8.80
N SER A 177 -32.82 -17.06 -8.25
CA SER A 177 -32.03 -16.22 -7.34
C SER A 177 -31.47 -15.00 -8.05
N ILE A 178 -30.92 -15.16 -9.25
CA ILE A 178 -30.40 -14.06 -10.07
C ILE A 178 -31.52 -13.08 -10.45
N ASN A 179 -32.69 -13.58 -10.86
CA ASN A 179 -33.84 -12.73 -11.18
C ASN A 179 -34.28 -11.90 -9.98
N THR A 180 -34.31 -12.48 -8.78
CA THR A 180 -34.71 -11.76 -7.55
C THR A 180 -33.72 -10.64 -7.24
N VAL A 181 -32.42 -10.91 -7.35
CA VAL A 181 -31.38 -9.89 -7.14
C VAL A 181 -31.46 -8.79 -8.19
N LEU A 182 -31.65 -9.13 -9.47
CA LEU A 182 -31.79 -8.16 -10.55
C LEU A 182 -33.00 -7.25 -10.36
N ILE A 183 -34.17 -7.82 -10.02
CA ILE A 183 -35.39 -7.05 -9.77
C ILE A 183 -35.18 -6.07 -8.61
N ASN A 184 -34.64 -6.54 -7.49
CA ASN A 184 -34.36 -5.70 -6.33
C ASN A 184 -33.36 -4.59 -6.63
N HIS A 185 -32.37 -4.85 -7.49
CA HIS A 185 -31.39 -3.83 -7.91
C HIS A 185 -32.03 -2.78 -8.83
N ILE A 186 -32.85 -3.21 -9.79
CA ILE A 186 -33.60 -2.31 -10.68
C ILE A 186 -34.54 -1.42 -9.87
N GLU A 187 -35.22 -1.97 -8.86
CA GLU A 187 -36.13 -1.22 -8.00
C GLU A 187 -35.38 -0.16 -7.17
N LYS A 188 -34.22 -0.49 -6.61
CA LYS A 188 -33.34 0.48 -5.93
C LYS A 188 -32.89 1.61 -6.85
N LEU A 189 -32.50 1.30 -8.09
CA LEU A 189 -32.09 2.31 -9.06
C LEU A 189 -33.26 3.24 -9.43
N LYS A 190 -34.46 2.70 -9.65
CA LYS A 190 -35.67 3.51 -9.90
C LYS A 190 -36.02 4.41 -8.73
N ALA A 191 -35.90 3.91 -7.49
CA ALA A 191 -36.14 4.71 -6.29
C ALA A 191 -35.13 5.87 -6.17
N GLN A 192 -33.86 5.62 -6.51
CA GLN A 192 -32.81 6.64 -6.53
C GLN A 192 -33.03 7.69 -7.62
N GLU A 193 -33.46 7.30 -8.81
CA GLU A 193 -33.83 8.21 -9.89
C GLU A 193 -35.05 9.07 -9.54
N ALA A 194 -36.09 8.47 -8.95
CA ALA A 194 -37.27 9.20 -8.48
C ALA A 194 -36.93 10.19 -7.36
N PHE A 195 -36.06 9.81 -6.42
CA PHE A 195 -35.54 10.72 -5.39
C PHE A 195 -34.74 11.87 -6.00
N SER A 196 -33.86 11.57 -6.96
CA SER A 196 -33.08 12.57 -7.69
C SER A 196 -33.99 13.54 -8.43
N GLN A 197 -34.97 13.07 -9.21
CA GLN A 197 -35.93 13.93 -9.92
C GLN A 197 -36.73 14.82 -8.98
N LYS A 198 -37.19 14.28 -7.85
CA LYS A 198 -37.91 15.06 -6.84
C LYS A 198 -37.02 16.15 -6.24
N ALA A 199 -35.77 15.84 -5.91
CA ALA A 199 -34.80 16.81 -5.41
C ALA A 199 -34.49 17.92 -6.43
N TRP A 200 -34.32 17.59 -7.71
CA TRP A 200 -34.13 18.58 -8.78
C TRP A 200 -35.36 19.46 -8.99
N SER A 201 -36.58 18.92 -8.84
CA SER A 201 -37.81 19.70 -8.95
C SER A 201 -38.01 20.70 -7.81
N GLU A 202 -37.63 20.33 -6.58
CA GLU A 202 -37.70 21.22 -5.42
C GLU A 202 -36.64 22.32 -5.47
N LEU A 203 -35.43 22.00 -5.96
CA LEU A 203 -34.38 23.00 -6.21
C LEU A 203 -34.76 24.00 -7.31
N GLY A 204 -35.53 23.57 -8.32
CA GLY A 204 -36.09 24.46 -9.34
C GLY A 204 -37.07 25.49 -8.76
N LYS A 205 -37.98 25.05 -7.87
CA LYS A 205 -38.95 25.94 -7.20
C LYS A 205 -38.30 26.96 -6.28
N ILE A 206 -37.20 26.61 -5.61
CA ILE A 206 -36.44 27.53 -4.76
C ILE A 206 -35.80 28.64 -5.58
N LYS A 207 -35.43 28.37 -6.83
CA LYS A 207 -34.78 29.33 -7.74
C LYS A 207 -35.77 30.32 -8.38
N GLU A 208 -37.04 29.96 -8.47
CA GLU A 208 -38.12 30.81 -9.01
C GLU A 208 -38.78 31.71 -7.96
N LYS A 209 -38.47 31.56 -6.66
CA LYS A 209 -39.01 32.45 -5.64
C LYS A 209 -38.37 33.84 -5.81
N PRO A 210 -39.13 34.89 -6.18
CA PRO A 210 -38.57 36.22 -6.38
C PRO A 210 -37.95 36.71 -5.07
N LYS A 211 -36.79 37.35 -5.18
CA LYS A 211 -36.19 38.12 -4.08
C LYS A 211 -37.08 39.33 -3.83
N ASP A 212 -38.00 39.19 -2.89
CA ASP A 212 -38.65 40.32 -2.22
C ASP A 212 -37.62 41.12 -1.40
#